data_AF-A0A838VJP4-F1
#
_entry.id   AF-A0A838VJP4-F1
#
_cell.length_a   1.000
_cell.length_b   1.000
_cell.length_c   1.000
_cell.angle_alpha   90.00
_cell.angle_beta   90.00
_cell.angle_gamma   90.00
#
_symmetry.space_group_name_H-M   'P 1'
#
loop_
_entity.id
_entity.type
_entity.pdbx_description
1 polymer ?
#
loop_
_entity_poly.entity_id
_entity_poly.type
_entity_poly.pdbx_seq_one_letter_code
_entity_poly.pdbx_strand_id
1 'polypeptide(L)'
;MLETLEIERHRAAIVRTDISRPVRLAMEWAILKNDTTFFDYGCGHGGDVERTANLGYTSSGWDPYYSPHTPRTPADIINLGYVLNVIEDPEERSQCLVNAWELTGKVLIVAAQILINDRSRNQVAYSDGIVTRRNTFQKYYEQAELKTYIDGVLQADAVPVALGIYFVFRCEQEREGFRALRFRSRTSIPGIRIPSKRFEDYQEQLAPLMSFITERGRLPVKGEFALAPELLVEFGTMSRAYKVILQATDEAEW
;
A
#
# COMPACT_ATOMS: atom_id res chain seq x y z
N MET A 1 -28.33 -6.43 26.83
CA MET A 1 -27.01 -5.81 26.98
C MET A 1 -26.27 -6.14 25.70
N LEU A 2 -26.19 -5.21 24.75
CA LEU A 2 -25.41 -5.42 23.53
C LEU A 2 -23.95 -5.37 23.96
N GLU A 3 -23.27 -6.53 23.93
CA GLU A 3 -21.81 -6.57 24.06
C GLU A 3 -21.23 -5.67 22.95
N THR A 4 -20.63 -4.56 23.35
CA THR A 4 -19.85 -3.72 22.45
C THR A 4 -18.66 -4.54 22.00
N LEU A 5 -18.69 -4.99 20.75
CA LEU A 5 -17.57 -5.71 20.14
C LEU A 5 -16.35 -4.78 20.14
N GLU A 6 -15.36 -5.06 20.99
CA GLU A 6 -14.15 -4.24 21.10
C GLU A 6 -13.25 -4.51 19.88
N ILE A 7 -13.02 -3.49 19.06
CA ILE A 7 -12.29 -3.60 17.79
C ILE A 7 -10.79 -3.42 18.02
N GLU A 8 -10.00 -4.44 17.68
CA GLU A 8 -8.54 -4.45 17.88
C GLU A 8 -7.79 -3.84 16.67
N ARG A 9 -8.04 -2.56 16.34
CA ARG A 9 -7.50 -1.90 15.13
C ARG A 9 -5.98 -2.00 14.94
N HIS A 10 -5.22 -2.07 16.03
CA HIS A 10 -3.76 -2.23 15.99
C HIS A 10 -3.32 -3.49 15.23
N ARG A 11 -4.13 -4.55 15.21
CA ARG A 11 -3.82 -5.82 14.51
C ARG A 11 -3.95 -5.73 12.99
N ALA A 12 -4.44 -4.62 12.46
CA ALA A 12 -4.53 -4.38 11.02
C ALA A 12 -3.20 -3.90 10.41
N ALA A 13 -2.25 -3.44 11.24
CA ALA A 13 -0.92 -3.08 10.77
C ALA A 13 -0.16 -4.33 10.27
N ILE A 14 0.40 -4.24 9.07
CA ILE A 14 1.13 -5.34 8.43
C ILE A 14 2.59 -4.93 8.26
N VAL A 15 3.51 -5.78 8.71
CA VAL A 15 4.94 -5.64 8.41
C VAL A 15 5.16 -5.92 6.92
N ARG A 16 5.63 -4.91 6.18
CA ARG A 16 5.96 -5.01 4.75
C ARG A 16 7.47 -4.89 4.58
N THR A 17 8.00 -5.60 3.58
CA THR A 17 9.43 -5.51 3.21
C THR A 17 9.72 -4.32 2.29
N ASP A 18 8.72 -3.88 1.52
CA ASP A 18 8.88 -2.84 0.49
C ASP A 18 8.15 -1.55 0.87
N ILE A 19 8.59 -0.42 0.29
CA ILE A 19 7.88 0.86 0.36
C ILE A 19 6.45 0.69 -0.14
N SER A 20 5.48 1.20 0.63
CA SER A 20 4.08 1.10 0.28
C SER A 20 3.75 1.79 -1.04
N ARG A 21 2.70 1.31 -1.71
CA ARG A 21 2.24 1.85 -2.98
C ARG A 21 1.98 3.37 -2.98
N PRO A 22 1.29 3.97 -1.99
CA PRO A 22 1.10 5.43 -1.99
C PRO A 22 2.40 6.22 -1.91
N VAL A 23 3.34 5.79 -1.06
CA VAL A 23 4.64 6.45 -0.91
C VAL A 23 5.48 6.28 -2.17
N ARG A 24 5.49 5.09 -2.78
CA ARG A 24 6.17 4.84 -4.05
C ARG A 24 5.65 5.74 -5.17
N LEU A 25 4.33 5.88 -5.30
CA LEU A 25 3.74 6.80 -6.29
C LEU A 25 4.14 8.25 -6.03
N ALA A 26 4.22 8.68 -4.77
CA ALA A 26 4.69 10.03 -4.46
C ALA A 26 6.15 10.24 -4.90
N MET A 27 7.00 9.23 -4.79
CA MET A 27 8.37 9.29 -5.32
C MET A 27 8.40 9.28 -6.86
N GLU A 28 7.64 8.39 -7.51
CA GLU A 28 7.57 8.27 -8.98
C GLU A 28 7.08 9.57 -9.64
N TRP A 29 6.14 10.26 -9.01
CA TRP A 29 5.62 11.55 -9.47
C TRP A 29 6.43 12.77 -8.98
N ALA A 30 7.58 12.54 -8.34
CA ALA A 30 8.44 13.58 -7.76
C ALA A 30 7.72 14.53 -6.80
N ILE A 31 6.67 14.04 -6.12
CA ILE A 31 6.03 14.72 -4.99
C ILE A 31 6.92 14.63 -3.76
N LEU A 32 7.42 13.42 -3.47
CA LEU A 32 8.39 13.18 -2.41
C LEU A 32 9.81 13.34 -2.97
N LYS A 33 10.51 14.38 -2.52
CA LYS A 33 11.86 14.76 -2.94
C LYS A 33 12.79 14.89 -1.73
N ASN A 34 14.10 14.83 -1.93
CA ASN A 34 15.08 14.94 -0.83
C ASN A 34 15.06 16.30 -0.13
N ASP A 35 14.56 17.34 -0.81
CA ASP A 35 14.36 18.70 -0.27
C ASP A 35 12.99 18.89 0.42
N THR A 36 12.19 17.83 0.53
CA THR A 36 10.89 17.86 1.22
C THR A 36 10.93 17.01 2.49
N THR A 37 10.13 17.41 3.47
CA THR A 37 9.89 16.66 4.71
C THR A 37 8.72 15.70 4.54
N PHE A 38 8.86 14.48 5.05
CA PHE A 38 7.87 13.41 4.98
C PHE A 38 7.42 12.99 6.38
N PHE A 39 6.12 12.87 6.57
CA PHE A 39 5.54 12.37 7.81
C PHE A 39 4.45 11.33 7.53
N ASP A 40 4.61 10.14 8.11
CA ASP A 40 3.67 9.02 7.97
C ASP A 40 2.70 8.99 9.17
N TYR A 41 1.44 9.34 8.92
CA TYR A 41 0.39 9.43 9.92
C TYR A 41 -0.34 8.07 10.02
N GLY A 42 -0.17 7.38 11.14
CA GLY A 42 -0.58 5.99 11.30
C GLY A 42 0.44 5.01 10.70
N CYS A 43 1.73 5.21 10.99
CA CYS A 43 2.83 4.48 10.36
C CYS A 43 2.91 2.99 10.74
N GLY A 44 2.09 2.52 11.69
CA GLY A 44 2.17 1.16 12.23
C GLY A 44 3.58 0.85 12.73
N HIS A 45 4.18 -0.22 12.21
CA HIS A 45 5.56 -0.60 12.54
C HIS A 45 6.65 0.32 11.98
N GLY A 46 6.30 1.42 11.28
CA GLY A 46 7.26 2.43 10.83
C GLY A 46 8.05 2.06 9.58
N GLY A 47 7.66 1.01 8.84
CA GLY A 47 8.45 0.50 7.71
C GLY A 47 8.63 1.50 6.57
N ASP A 48 7.63 2.33 6.25
CA ASP A 48 7.78 3.34 5.21
C ASP A 48 8.71 4.47 5.67
N VAL A 49 8.59 4.91 6.93
CA VAL A 49 9.48 5.89 7.55
C VAL A 49 10.94 5.44 7.52
N GLU A 50 11.21 4.18 7.91
CA GLU A 50 12.56 3.62 7.90
C GLU A 50 13.14 3.56 6.48
N ARG A 51 12.36 3.07 5.51
CA ARG A 51 12.83 2.91 4.14
C ARG A 51 13.03 4.25 3.44
N THR A 52 12.16 5.23 3.64
CA THR A 52 12.38 6.57 3.07
C THR A 52 13.57 7.26 3.76
N ALA A 53 13.75 7.11 5.08
CA ALA A 53 14.95 7.61 5.74
C ALA A 53 16.24 7.00 5.17
N ASN A 54 16.26 5.69 4.92
CA ASN A 54 17.40 4.99 4.30
C ASN A 54 17.72 5.46 2.87
N LEU A 55 16.76 6.06 2.17
CA LEU A 55 16.94 6.67 0.86
C LEU A 55 17.35 8.15 0.93
N GLY A 56 17.54 8.71 2.13
CA GLY A 56 18.00 10.07 2.36
C GLY A 56 16.89 11.11 2.53
N TYR A 57 15.64 10.70 2.67
CA TYR A 57 14.52 11.62 2.91
C TYR A 57 14.39 11.97 4.39
N THR A 58 14.09 13.23 4.70
CA THR A 58 13.77 13.66 6.07
C THR A 58 12.39 13.10 6.45
N SER A 59 12.39 11.98 7.18
CA SER A 59 11.19 11.15 7.42
C SER A 59 10.90 10.99 8.91
N SER A 60 9.63 11.06 9.29
CA SER A 60 9.15 10.75 10.64
C SER A 60 7.76 10.13 10.57
N GLY A 61 7.24 9.58 11.66
CA GLY A 61 5.89 9.04 11.65
C GLY A 61 5.36 8.71 13.04
N TRP A 62 4.05 8.78 13.16
CA TRP A 62 3.32 8.54 14.40
C TRP A 62 2.32 7.42 14.19
N ASP A 63 2.10 6.64 15.24
CA ASP A 63 1.03 5.63 15.28
C ASP A 63 0.47 5.57 16.69
N PRO A 64 -0.87 5.52 16.88
CA PRO A 64 -1.48 5.55 18.21
C PRO A 64 -1.10 4.35 19.10
N TYR A 65 -0.62 3.25 18.51
CA TYR A 65 -0.24 2.04 19.23
C TYR A 65 1.26 1.78 19.18
N TYR A 66 1.84 1.81 17.97
CA TYR A 66 3.24 1.40 17.75
C TYR A 66 4.26 2.53 17.96
N SER A 67 3.83 3.78 17.87
CA SER A 67 4.69 4.96 18.03
C SER A 67 3.94 6.12 18.73
N PRO A 68 3.33 5.89 19.91
CA PRO A 68 2.40 6.85 20.52
C PRO A 68 3.11 8.10 21.06
N HIS A 69 4.40 7.99 21.38
CA HIS A 69 5.20 9.07 21.95
C HIS A 69 5.87 9.96 20.90
N THR A 70 5.82 9.59 19.62
CA THR A 70 6.36 10.44 18.55
C THR A 70 5.43 11.65 18.36
N PRO A 71 5.94 12.89 18.39
CA PRO A 71 5.10 14.05 18.18
C PRO A 71 4.52 14.06 16.76
N ARG A 72 3.25 14.44 16.65
CA ARG A 72 2.60 14.71 15.37
C ARG A 72 3.05 16.10 14.90
N THR A 73 4.00 16.14 13.97
CA THR A 73 4.63 17.39 13.49
C THR A 73 4.23 17.69 12.05
N PRO A 74 4.11 18.97 11.66
CA PRO A 74 3.89 19.34 10.27
C PRO A 74 5.02 18.86 9.35
N ALA A 75 4.66 18.53 8.10
CA ALA A 75 5.61 18.16 7.05
C ALA A 75 5.11 18.62 5.67
N ASP A 76 6.00 18.77 4.70
CA ASP A 76 5.64 19.08 3.31
C ASP A 76 4.67 18.01 2.78
N ILE A 77 5.01 16.74 3.01
CA ILE A 77 4.26 15.58 2.54
C ILE A 77 3.77 14.76 3.74
N ILE A 78 2.45 14.66 3.90
CA ILE A 78 1.82 13.77 4.89
C ILE A 78 1.27 12.55 4.18
N ASN A 79 1.56 11.35 4.67
CA ASN A 79 0.94 10.11 4.22
C ASN A 79 -0.09 9.63 5.23
N LEU A 80 -1.35 9.51 4.80
CA LEU A 80 -2.43 8.84 5.53
C LEU A 80 -2.75 7.52 4.81
N GLY A 81 -1.80 6.60 4.89
CA GLY A 81 -1.81 5.36 4.11
C GLY A 81 -2.62 4.24 4.78
N TYR A 82 -3.80 3.93 4.25
CA TYR A 82 -4.67 2.82 4.70
C TYR A 82 -5.24 2.96 6.12
N VAL A 83 -5.07 4.11 6.76
CA VAL A 83 -5.57 4.39 8.12
C VAL A 83 -7.10 4.51 8.15
N LEU A 84 -7.69 5.17 7.14
CA LEU A 84 -9.14 5.37 7.10
C LEU A 84 -9.92 4.05 7.08
N ASN A 85 -9.32 2.98 6.56
CA ASN A 85 -9.98 1.69 6.49
C ASN A 85 -10.22 1.07 7.86
N VAL A 86 -9.41 1.40 8.87
CA VAL A 86 -9.41 0.71 10.17
C VAL A 86 -10.11 1.49 11.28
N ILE A 87 -10.67 2.66 10.96
CA ILE A 87 -11.43 3.50 11.89
C ILE A 87 -12.93 3.24 11.67
N GLU A 88 -13.59 2.66 12.66
CA GLU A 88 -15.00 2.26 12.62
C GLU A 88 -15.97 3.43 12.78
N ASP A 89 -15.58 4.43 13.57
CA ASP A 89 -16.41 5.59 13.86
C ASP A 89 -16.27 6.66 12.74
N PRO A 90 -17.36 7.03 12.05
CA PRO A 90 -17.27 7.99 10.95
C PRO A 90 -16.81 9.39 11.35
N GLU A 91 -17.10 9.84 12.58
CA GLU A 91 -16.67 11.15 13.08
C GLU A 91 -15.16 11.12 13.37
N GLU A 92 -14.66 10.10 14.08
CA GLU A 92 -13.23 9.87 14.31
C GLU A 92 -12.48 9.75 12.98
N ARG A 93 -13.04 9.05 12.00
CA ARG A 93 -12.44 8.86 10.67
C ARG A 93 -12.28 10.20 9.95
N SER A 94 -13.31 11.04 10.02
CA SER A 94 -13.30 12.37 9.41
C SER A 94 -12.32 13.30 10.13
N GLN A 95 -12.31 13.27 11.47
CA GLN A 95 -11.36 14.03 12.26
C GLN A 95 -9.91 13.58 12.03
N CYS A 96 -9.67 12.28 11.84
CA CYS A 96 -8.35 11.75 11.49
C CYS A 96 -7.85 12.33 10.17
N LEU A 97 -8.72 12.37 9.15
CA LEU A 97 -8.42 12.98 7.86
C LEU A 97 -8.13 14.49 7.98
N VAL A 98 -8.92 15.22 8.75
CA VAL A 98 -8.71 16.65 9.03
C VAL A 98 -7.38 16.89 9.75
N ASN A 99 -7.07 16.11 10.80
CA ASN A 99 -5.83 16.25 11.56
C ASN A 99 -4.59 16.00 10.67
N ALA A 100 -4.64 14.98 9.81
CA ALA A 100 -3.57 14.73 8.84
C ALA A 100 -3.42 15.90 7.86
N TRP A 101 -4.54 16.47 7.40
CA TRP A 101 -4.54 17.64 6.54
C TRP A 101 -3.94 18.87 7.21
N GLU A 102 -4.28 19.18 8.46
CA GLU A 102 -3.74 20.31 9.21
C GLU A 102 -2.21 20.30 9.32
N LEU A 103 -1.61 19.11 9.39
CA LEU A 103 -0.15 18.94 9.42
C LEU A 103 0.50 19.02 8.03
N THR A 104 -0.30 19.02 6.97
CA THR A 104 0.18 19.00 5.60
C THR A 104 0.57 20.39 5.11
N GLY A 105 1.85 20.55 4.77
CA GLY A 105 2.40 21.77 4.17
C GLY A 105 2.17 21.89 2.66
N LYS A 106 2.30 20.80 1.90
CA LYS A 106 2.15 20.80 0.43
C LYS A 106 1.17 19.76 -0.07
N VAL A 107 1.41 18.48 0.19
CA VAL A 107 0.58 17.38 -0.35
C VAL A 107 0.22 16.37 0.72
N LEU A 108 -1.07 16.09 0.84
CA LEU A 108 -1.60 14.99 1.63
C LEU A 108 -1.85 13.81 0.70
N ILE A 109 -1.25 12.68 1.02
CA ILE A 109 -1.49 11.41 0.35
C ILE A 109 -2.55 10.67 1.15
N VAL A 110 -3.68 10.35 0.52
CA VAL A 110 -4.74 9.55 1.14
C VAL A 110 -4.84 8.24 0.37
N ALA A 111 -4.65 7.12 1.09
CA ALA A 111 -4.83 5.80 0.51
C ALA A 111 -5.84 4.98 1.31
N ALA A 112 -6.74 4.29 0.62
CA ALA A 112 -7.66 3.35 1.22
C ALA A 112 -7.88 2.14 0.30
N GLN A 113 -8.19 0.99 0.90
CA GLN A 113 -8.56 -0.20 0.14
C GLN A 113 -9.89 0.02 -0.60
N ILE A 114 -9.88 -0.28 -1.91
CA ILE A 114 -11.07 -0.26 -2.76
C ILE A 114 -11.69 -1.65 -2.84
N LEU A 115 -13.02 -1.72 -2.78
CA LEU A 115 -13.74 -2.95 -3.04
C LEU A 115 -13.62 -3.31 -4.54
N ILE A 116 -12.97 -4.43 -4.84
CA ILE A 116 -13.02 -5.05 -6.16
C ILE A 116 -13.99 -6.22 -5.98
N ASN A 117 -15.09 -6.25 -6.75
CA ASN A 117 -16.20 -7.20 -6.64
C ASN A 117 -15.75 -8.65 -6.41
N ASP A 118 -15.58 -9.05 -5.15
CA ASP A 118 -15.52 -10.44 -4.74
C ASP A 118 -16.27 -10.59 -3.42
N ARG A 119 -17.58 -10.89 -3.54
CA ARG A 119 -18.48 -11.13 -2.42
C ARG A 119 -18.17 -12.53 -1.85
N SER A 120 -17.05 -12.67 -1.17
CA SER A 120 -16.79 -13.86 -0.37
C SER A 120 -17.75 -13.89 0.84
N ARG A 121 -18.60 -14.93 0.86
CA ARG A 121 -19.90 -15.02 1.54
C ARG A 121 -19.96 -15.00 3.08
N ASN A 122 -18.88 -14.73 3.83
CA ASN A 122 -18.86 -14.97 5.29
C ASN A 122 -18.30 -13.80 6.15
N GLN A 123 -18.61 -12.55 5.82
CA GLN A 123 -18.14 -11.39 6.60
C GLN A 123 -19.31 -10.74 7.36
N VAL A 124 -19.13 -10.47 8.66
CA VAL A 124 -20.13 -9.80 9.50
C VAL A 124 -20.06 -8.31 9.19
N ALA A 125 -21.15 -7.76 8.63
CA ALA A 125 -21.28 -6.33 8.43
C ALA A 125 -21.35 -5.62 9.79
N TYR A 126 -20.57 -4.56 9.97
CA TYR A 126 -20.56 -3.71 11.16
C TYR A 126 -20.41 -2.26 10.72
N SER A 127 -21.35 -1.39 11.10
CA SER A 127 -21.43 -0.02 10.57
C SER A 127 -21.43 -0.02 9.02
N ASP A 128 -20.52 0.75 8.40
CA ASP A 128 -20.31 0.83 6.96
C ASP A 128 -19.13 -0.04 6.45
N GLY A 129 -18.66 -0.97 7.27
CA GLY A 129 -17.55 -1.87 6.95
C GLY A 129 -17.80 -3.31 7.39
N ILE A 130 -16.72 -4.08 7.46
CA ILE A 130 -16.74 -5.48 7.87
C ILE A 130 -15.89 -5.69 9.13
N VAL A 131 -16.26 -6.65 9.96
CA VAL A 131 -15.37 -7.18 11.00
C VAL A 131 -14.66 -8.43 10.47
N THR A 132 -13.33 -8.44 10.53
CA THR A 132 -12.52 -9.60 10.11
C THR A 132 -12.48 -10.68 11.20
N ARG A 133 -12.04 -11.89 10.85
CA ARG A 133 -11.81 -12.99 11.83
C ARG A 133 -10.80 -12.65 12.95
N ARG A 134 -10.06 -11.55 12.80
CA ARG A 134 -9.10 -11.06 13.81
C ARG A 134 -9.69 -9.96 14.70
N ASN A 135 -11.02 -9.77 14.70
CA ASN A 135 -11.73 -8.69 15.40
C ASN A 135 -11.23 -7.28 15.01
N THR A 136 -10.84 -7.08 13.75
CA THR A 136 -10.49 -5.75 13.21
C THR A 136 -11.61 -5.24 12.31
N PHE A 137 -11.90 -3.95 12.38
CA PHE A 137 -12.77 -3.27 11.42
C PHE A 137 -12.02 -3.00 10.12
N GLN A 138 -12.71 -3.18 9.00
CA GLN A 138 -12.20 -2.81 7.69
C GLN A 138 -13.32 -2.21 6.85
N LYS A 139 -13.23 -0.91 6.56
CA LYS A 139 -14.04 -0.27 5.52
C LYS A 139 -13.37 -0.46 4.17
N TYR A 140 -14.11 -0.92 3.18
CA TYR A 140 -13.71 -0.84 1.78
C TYR A 140 -14.49 0.29 1.13
N TYR A 141 -13.83 1.02 0.24
CA TYR A 141 -14.46 2.12 -0.48
C TYR A 141 -14.71 1.75 -1.93
N GLU A 142 -15.67 2.39 -2.57
CA GLU A 142 -15.61 2.55 -4.02
C GLU A 142 -14.68 3.71 -4.40
N GLN A 143 -14.12 3.70 -5.61
CA GLN A 143 -13.21 4.76 -6.04
C GLN A 143 -13.88 6.15 -5.99
N ALA A 144 -15.11 6.25 -6.51
CA ALA A 144 -15.86 7.51 -6.51
C ALA A 144 -16.25 7.94 -5.09
N GLU A 145 -16.70 6.99 -4.25
CA GLU A 145 -17.04 7.22 -2.84
C GLU A 145 -15.85 7.82 -2.08
N LEU A 146 -14.66 7.23 -2.22
CA LEU A 146 -13.46 7.72 -1.55
C LEU A 146 -13.13 9.16 -1.97
N LYS A 147 -13.26 9.50 -3.26
CA LYS A 147 -13.06 10.88 -3.73
C LYS A 147 -14.06 11.83 -3.07
N THR A 148 -15.36 11.53 -3.17
CA THR A 148 -16.42 12.38 -2.62
C THR A 148 -16.25 12.56 -1.12
N TYR A 149 -15.84 11.52 -0.40
CA TYR A 149 -15.53 11.58 1.01
C TYR A 149 -14.37 12.54 1.31
N ILE A 150 -13.23 12.38 0.62
CA ILE A 150 -12.07 13.24 0.82
C ILE A 150 -12.40 14.70 0.48
N ASP A 151 -13.02 14.94 -0.67
CA ASP A 151 -13.39 16.28 -1.12
C ASP A 151 -14.36 16.95 -0.13
N GLY A 152 -15.35 16.21 0.36
CA GLY A 152 -16.35 16.70 1.29
C GLY A 152 -15.79 17.00 2.68
N VAL A 153 -14.89 16.17 3.21
CA VAL A 153 -14.28 16.39 4.53
C VAL A 153 -13.25 17.52 4.48
N LEU A 154 -12.42 17.56 3.44
CA LEU A 154 -11.32 18.54 3.35
C LEU A 154 -11.70 19.84 2.65
N GLN A 155 -12.87 19.89 2.01
CA GLN A 155 -13.30 21.01 1.16
C GLN A 155 -12.23 21.36 0.09
N ALA A 156 -11.56 20.35 -0.45
CA ALA A 156 -10.46 20.47 -1.39
C ALA A 156 -10.55 19.39 -2.49
N ASP A 157 -10.18 19.71 -3.72
CA ASP A 157 -10.29 18.77 -4.85
C ASP A 157 -9.15 17.75 -4.87
N ALA A 158 -9.45 16.52 -4.44
CA ALA A 158 -8.51 15.41 -4.44
C ALA A 158 -8.24 14.90 -5.88
N VAL A 159 -6.96 14.79 -6.23
CA VAL A 159 -6.53 14.29 -7.55
C VAL A 159 -6.31 12.78 -7.48
N PRO A 160 -7.04 11.96 -8.27
CA PRO A 160 -6.83 10.52 -8.30
C PRO A 160 -5.47 10.21 -8.94
N VAL A 161 -4.65 9.42 -8.24
CA VAL A 161 -3.34 8.99 -8.74
C VAL A 161 -3.41 7.54 -9.22
N ALA A 162 -4.05 6.68 -8.43
CA ALA A 162 -4.30 5.28 -8.73
C ALA A 162 -5.59 4.80 -8.03
N LEU A 163 -5.94 3.52 -8.22
CA LEU A 163 -7.04 2.90 -7.49
C LEU A 163 -6.80 2.99 -5.98
N GLY A 164 -7.71 3.65 -5.28
CA GLY A 164 -7.67 3.88 -3.83
C GLY A 164 -6.64 4.89 -3.37
N ILE A 165 -6.01 5.67 -4.26
CA ILE A 165 -4.92 6.59 -3.89
C ILE A 165 -5.17 7.96 -4.51
N TYR A 166 -5.20 8.98 -3.65
CA TYR A 166 -5.45 10.37 -3.98
C TYR A 166 -4.36 11.26 -3.41
N PHE A 167 -4.00 12.30 -4.16
CA PHE A 167 -3.19 13.42 -3.67
C PHE A 167 -4.07 14.65 -3.51
N VAL A 168 -3.96 15.31 -2.36
CA VAL A 168 -4.66 16.57 -2.05
C VAL A 168 -3.59 17.64 -1.88
N PHE A 169 -3.64 18.69 -2.71
CA PHE A 169 -2.62 19.72 -2.78
C PHE A 169 -3.09 20.97 -2.01
N ARG A 170 -2.20 21.57 -1.22
CA ARG A 170 -2.43 22.86 -0.56
C ARG A 170 -2.44 24.02 -1.56
N CYS A 171 -1.60 23.90 -2.59
CA CYS A 171 -1.42 24.91 -3.62
C CYS A 171 -2.16 24.51 -4.91
N GLU A 172 -3.09 25.37 -5.34
CA GLU A 172 -3.88 25.16 -6.56
C GLU A 172 -2.99 25.08 -7.82
N GLN A 173 -1.93 25.89 -7.86
CA GLN A 173 -0.99 25.89 -8.99
C GLN A 173 -0.21 24.57 -9.08
N GLU A 174 0.20 24.00 -7.94
CA GLU A 174 0.86 22.69 -7.91
C GLU A 174 -0.09 21.57 -8.35
N ARG A 175 -1.36 21.65 -7.94
CA ARG A 175 -2.41 20.72 -8.33
C ARG A 175 -2.64 20.70 -9.84
N GLU A 176 -2.79 21.88 -10.46
CA GLU A 176 -2.99 22.03 -11.90
C GLU A 176 -1.72 21.66 -12.68
N GLY A 177 -0.53 21.98 -12.16
CA GLY A 177 0.73 21.50 -12.69
C GLY A 177 0.80 19.96 -12.72
N PHE A 178 0.43 19.31 -11.62
CA PHE A 178 0.38 17.85 -11.51
C PHE A 178 -0.63 17.23 -12.48
N ARG A 179 -1.83 17.83 -12.61
CA ARG A 179 -2.83 17.41 -13.61
C ARG A 179 -2.27 17.50 -15.03
N ALA A 180 -1.63 18.62 -15.38
CA ALA A 180 -1.04 18.81 -16.69
C ALA A 180 0.05 17.77 -17.01
N LEU A 181 0.89 17.41 -16.04
CA LEU A 181 1.90 16.36 -16.18
C LEU A 181 1.27 15.00 -16.51
N ARG A 182 0.17 14.64 -15.83
CA ARG A 182 -0.60 13.41 -16.11
C ARG A 182 -1.18 13.37 -17.52
N PHE A 183 -1.63 14.51 -18.06
CA PHE A 183 -2.17 14.58 -19.42
C PHE A 183 -1.10 14.64 -20.51
N ARG A 184 0.11 15.15 -20.19
CA ARG A 184 1.25 15.18 -21.12
C ARG A 184 1.87 13.80 -21.36
N SER A 185 1.60 12.82 -20.50
CA SER A 185 2.20 11.48 -20.56
C SER A 185 1.32 10.43 -21.27
N ARG A 186 0.98 10.65 -22.54
CA ARG A 186 0.81 9.53 -23.50
C ARG A 186 2.04 9.26 -24.36
N THR A 187 3.10 10.05 -24.18
CA THR A 187 4.44 9.75 -24.72
C THR A 187 5.34 9.41 -23.54
N SER A 188 5.13 8.23 -22.95
CA SER A 188 5.97 7.74 -21.86
C SER A 188 7.40 7.62 -22.38
N ILE A 189 8.31 8.45 -21.87
CA ILE A 189 9.64 7.91 -21.60
C ILE A 189 9.36 6.72 -20.69
N PRO A 190 9.71 5.48 -21.07
CA PRO A 190 9.54 4.36 -20.18
C PRO A 190 10.33 4.70 -18.93
N GLY A 191 9.63 4.91 -17.82
CA GLY A 191 10.28 5.00 -16.52
C GLY A 191 11.18 3.78 -16.41
N ILE A 192 12.42 4.00 -15.96
CA ILE A 192 13.33 2.90 -15.64
C ILE A 192 12.57 2.02 -14.67
N ARG A 193 12.03 0.92 -15.19
CA ARG A 193 11.55 -0.17 -14.37
C ARG A 193 12.80 -0.60 -13.63
N ILE A 194 12.83 -0.41 -12.30
CA ILE A 194 13.60 -1.32 -11.47
C ILE A 194 13.24 -2.69 -12.03
N PRO A 195 14.18 -3.48 -12.59
CA PRO A 195 13.81 -4.65 -13.35
C PRO A 195 12.99 -5.55 -12.44
N SER A 196 11.69 -5.62 -12.64
CA SER A 196 10.92 -6.80 -12.30
C SER A 196 11.51 -7.85 -13.23
N LYS A 197 12.56 -8.52 -12.77
CA LYS A 197 13.25 -9.55 -13.54
C LYS A 197 12.16 -10.51 -14.04
N ARG A 198 12.00 -10.58 -15.36
CA ARG A 198 10.92 -11.34 -16.01
C ARG A 198 11.22 -12.83 -15.87
N PHE A 199 10.21 -13.67 -16.06
CA PHE A 199 10.43 -15.13 -16.13
C PHE A 199 11.58 -15.50 -17.10
N GLU A 200 11.70 -14.77 -18.22
CA GLU A 200 12.78 -14.87 -19.21
C GLU A 200 14.19 -14.75 -18.58
N ASP A 201 14.36 -13.88 -17.58
CA ASP A 201 15.64 -13.64 -16.90
C ASP A 201 16.05 -14.80 -15.97
N TYR A 202 15.10 -15.68 -15.63
CA TYR A 202 15.27 -16.79 -14.69
C TYR A 202 14.92 -18.15 -15.28
N GLN A 203 14.63 -18.22 -16.58
CA GLN A 203 14.12 -19.44 -17.22
C GLN A 203 15.05 -20.63 -16.98
N GLU A 204 16.37 -20.44 -17.11
CA GLU A 204 17.36 -21.50 -16.87
C GLU A 204 17.41 -21.93 -15.40
N GLN A 205 17.30 -20.98 -14.47
CA GLN A 205 17.34 -21.26 -13.02
C GLN A 205 16.05 -21.92 -12.52
N LEU A 206 14.91 -21.58 -13.12
CA LEU A 206 13.59 -22.10 -12.76
C LEU A 206 13.24 -23.40 -13.50
N ALA A 207 13.93 -23.74 -14.60
CA ALA A 207 13.68 -24.98 -15.36
C ALA A 207 13.72 -26.27 -14.52
N PRO A 208 14.67 -26.47 -13.59
CA PRO A 208 14.66 -27.64 -12.72
C PRO A 208 13.46 -27.67 -11.77
N LEU A 209 13.01 -26.50 -11.30
CA LEU A 209 11.82 -26.40 -10.44
C LEU A 209 10.54 -26.69 -11.23
N MET A 210 10.44 -26.18 -12.47
CA MET A 210 9.35 -26.51 -13.40
C MET A 210 9.28 -28.02 -13.65
N SER A 211 10.41 -28.65 -14.00
CA SER A 211 10.47 -30.10 -14.22
C SER A 211 10.01 -30.89 -12.99
N PHE A 212 10.41 -30.45 -11.79
CA PHE A 212 9.98 -31.09 -10.54
C PHE A 212 8.47 -30.97 -10.33
N ILE A 213 7.88 -29.80 -10.61
CA ILE A 213 6.45 -29.55 -10.43
C ILE A 213 5.65 -30.35 -11.46
N THR A 214 6.05 -30.37 -12.74
CA THR A 214 5.38 -31.20 -13.77
C THR A 214 5.42 -32.68 -13.43
N GLU A 215 6.53 -33.17 -12.86
CA GLU A 215 6.66 -34.59 -12.51
C GLU A 215 5.83 -34.97 -11.27
N ARG A 216 5.70 -34.06 -10.30
CA ARG A 216 5.12 -34.38 -8.98
C ARG A 216 3.78 -33.70 -8.66
N GLY A 217 3.32 -32.77 -9.49
CA GLY A 217 2.08 -31.99 -9.31
C GLY A 217 2.07 -31.13 -8.04
N ARG A 218 3.25 -30.84 -7.46
CA ARG A 218 3.37 -30.05 -6.22
C ARG A 218 4.75 -29.42 -6.05
N LEU A 219 4.83 -28.42 -5.18
CA LEU A 219 6.09 -27.83 -4.75
C LEU A 219 6.96 -28.82 -3.95
N PRO A 220 8.30 -28.70 -4.02
CA PRO A 220 9.20 -29.55 -3.26
C PRO A 220 9.13 -29.26 -1.76
N VAL A 221 9.21 -30.31 -0.93
CA VAL A 221 9.37 -30.13 0.52
C VAL A 221 10.86 -30.10 0.90
N LYS A 222 11.15 -29.75 2.16
CA LYS A 222 12.53 -29.55 2.65
C LYS A 222 13.38 -30.81 2.40
N GLY A 223 14.47 -30.65 1.66
CA GLY A 223 15.42 -31.73 1.34
C GLY A 223 15.10 -32.55 0.08
N GLU A 224 13.95 -32.32 -0.58
CA GLU A 224 13.59 -33.06 -1.81
C GLU A 224 14.17 -32.45 -3.09
N PHE A 225 14.63 -31.20 -3.04
CA PHE A 225 15.06 -30.45 -4.22
C PHE A 225 16.48 -29.92 -4.01
N ALA A 226 17.44 -30.49 -4.73
CA ALA A 226 18.86 -30.22 -4.53
C ALA A 226 19.24 -28.75 -4.77
N LEU A 227 18.57 -28.08 -5.70
CA LEU A 227 18.80 -26.67 -6.05
C LEU A 227 17.98 -25.69 -5.19
N ALA A 228 17.31 -26.18 -4.14
CA ALA A 228 16.53 -25.32 -3.25
C ALA A 228 17.36 -24.18 -2.62
N PRO A 229 18.60 -24.39 -2.14
CA PRO A 229 19.38 -23.33 -1.52
C PRO A 229 19.63 -22.15 -2.46
N GLU A 230 19.94 -22.41 -3.73
CA GLU A 230 20.22 -21.38 -4.75
C GLU A 230 18.97 -20.56 -5.07
N LEU A 231 17.82 -21.21 -5.24
CA LEU A 231 16.55 -20.53 -5.45
C LEU A 231 16.08 -19.74 -4.22
N LEU A 232 16.42 -20.20 -3.00
CA LEU A 232 16.07 -19.48 -1.79
C LEU A 232 16.92 -18.21 -1.60
N VAL A 233 18.16 -18.19 -2.09
CA VAL A 233 18.99 -16.97 -2.10
C VAL A 233 18.37 -15.90 -3.00
N GLU A 234 17.91 -16.28 -4.19
CA GLU A 234 17.38 -15.33 -5.18
C GLU A 234 15.91 -14.94 -4.90
N PHE A 235 15.06 -15.90 -4.55
CA PHE A 235 13.60 -15.69 -4.43
C PHE A 235 13.10 -15.64 -2.98
N GLY A 236 13.96 -15.96 -2.00
CA GLY A 236 13.63 -16.04 -0.56
C GLY A 236 12.78 -17.24 -0.16
N THR A 237 11.82 -17.66 -0.99
CA THR A 237 10.94 -18.82 -0.74
C THR A 237 10.61 -19.56 -2.02
N MET A 238 10.34 -20.86 -1.92
CA MET A 238 9.94 -21.67 -3.09
C MET A 238 8.60 -21.22 -3.68
N SER A 239 7.67 -20.72 -2.84
CA SER A 239 6.41 -20.15 -3.31
C SER A 239 6.59 -18.87 -4.11
N ARG A 240 7.63 -18.07 -3.81
CA ARG A 240 7.96 -16.87 -4.60
C ARG A 240 8.58 -17.24 -5.95
N ALA A 241 9.47 -18.24 -5.99
CA ALA A 241 9.98 -18.79 -7.25
C ALA A 241 8.83 -19.32 -8.13
N TYR A 242 7.88 -20.05 -7.54
CA TYR A 242 6.71 -20.55 -8.28
C TYR A 242 5.78 -19.45 -8.79
N LYS A 243 5.60 -18.37 -8.03
CA LYS A 243 4.84 -17.20 -8.50
C LYS A 243 5.45 -16.53 -9.73
N VAL A 244 6.77 -16.61 -9.91
CA VAL A 244 7.43 -16.11 -11.13
C VAL A 244 7.14 -17.02 -12.33
N ILE A 245 7.05 -18.33 -12.11
CA ILE A 245 6.64 -19.30 -13.15
C ILE A 245 5.19 -19.05 -13.60
N LEU A 246 4.26 -18.85 -12.66
CA LEU A 246 2.85 -18.56 -12.94
C LEU A 246 2.60 -17.21 -13.63
N GLN A 247 3.60 -16.32 -13.70
CA GLN A 247 3.48 -15.09 -14.49
C GLN A 247 3.62 -15.34 -16.00
N ALA A 248 4.21 -16.47 -16.39
CA ALA A 248 4.51 -16.81 -17.78
C ALA A 248 3.83 -18.11 -18.26
N THR A 249 3.14 -18.82 -17.37
CA THR A 249 2.50 -20.12 -17.65
C THR A 249 1.12 -20.16 -17.00
N ASP A 250 0.18 -20.92 -17.57
CA ASP A 250 -1.17 -21.07 -17.03
C ASP A 250 -1.14 -22.01 -15.82
N GLU A 251 -1.81 -21.64 -14.72
CA GLU A 251 -1.93 -22.48 -13.53
C GLU A 251 -2.60 -23.82 -13.84
N ALA A 252 -3.43 -23.88 -14.89
CA ALA A 252 -4.07 -25.11 -15.35
C ALA A 252 -3.13 -26.10 -16.07
N GLU A 253 -1.89 -25.70 -16.40
CA GLU A 253 -0.91 -26.53 -17.10
C GLU A 253 0.07 -27.29 -16.17
N TRP A 254 -0.04 -27.10 -14.85
CA TRP A 254 0.83 -27.68 -13.82
C TRP A 254 0.10 -28.62 -12.85
#